data_AF-A0A832USP9-F1
#
_entry.id   AF-A0A832USP9-F1
#
_cell.length_a   1.000
_cell.length_b   1.000
_cell.length_c   1.000
_cell.angle_alpha   90.00
_cell.angle_beta   90.00
_cell.angle_gamma   90.00
#
_symmetry.space_group_name_H-M   'P 1'
#
loop_
_entity.id
_entity.type
_entity.pdbx_description
1 polymer ?
#
loop_
_entity_poly.entity_id
_entity_poly.type
_entity_poly.pdbx_seq_one_letter_code
_entity_poly.pdbx_strand_id
1 'polypeptide(L)'
;MSQTETSAEVKVKIMLDEANLAFSETSERKDTTGDRKAEGSAWEEGRMEGEYDEADYQRILELQMNAAITCDEHPELEEETAKLFESITETNGEEVLNTVLANADIMVLSKSAVTTFILRFPTVQSFVNKGHPLVLAMDEYMLENADAQNWHDYNNIAQERGWLTE
;
A
#
# COMPACT_ATOMS: atom_id res chain seq x y z
N MET A 1 7.92 16.22 -18.40
CA MET A 1 8.70 15.84 -17.21
C MET A 1 9.00 14.36 -17.36
N SER A 2 10.27 13.96 -17.20
CA SER A 2 10.67 12.55 -17.25
C SER A 2 9.90 11.81 -16.16
N GLN A 3 9.09 10.81 -16.49
CA GLN A 3 8.72 9.80 -15.49
C GLN A 3 10.04 9.17 -15.05
N THR A 4 10.43 9.35 -13.80
CA THR A 4 11.53 8.59 -13.23
C THR A 4 11.03 7.16 -13.10
N GLU A 5 11.66 6.26 -13.84
CA GLU A 5 11.33 4.83 -13.81
C GLU A 5 11.60 4.27 -12.41
N THR A 6 10.62 3.58 -11.84
CA THR A 6 10.76 2.94 -10.53
C THR A 6 11.50 1.61 -10.70
N SER A 7 12.62 1.43 -10.00
CA SER A 7 13.41 0.20 -10.09
C SER A 7 12.66 -1.00 -9.51
N ALA A 8 13.02 -2.22 -9.94
CA ALA A 8 12.41 -3.44 -9.42
C ALA A 8 12.58 -3.58 -7.90
N GLU A 9 13.73 -3.17 -7.37
CA GLU A 9 14.01 -3.14 -5.93
C GLU A 9 13.04 -2.22 -5.18
N VAL A 10 12.82 -1.00 -5.68
CA VAL A 10 11.90 -0.05 -5.04
C VAL A 10 10.47 -0.55 -5.12
N LYS A 11 10.05 -1.10 -6.26
CA LYS A 11 8.72 -1.70 -6.42
C LYS A 11 8.46 -2.78 -5.39
N VAL A 12 9.38 -3.73 -5.25
CA VAL A 12 9.18 -4.87 -4.36
C VAL A 12 9.24 -4.47 -2.89
N LYS A 13 10.09 -3.49 -2.52
CA LYS A 13 10.10 -2.91 -1.17
C LYS A 13 8.76 -2.28 -0.82
N ILE A 14 8.24 -1.40 -1.68
CA ILE A 14 6.92 -0.77 -1.48
C ILE A 14 5.84 -1.84 -1.36
N MET A 15 5.78 -2.78 -2.30
CA MET A 15 4.72 -3.80 -2.31
C MET A 15 4.71 -4.67 -1.04
N LEU A 16 5.88 -5.04 -0.51
CA LEU A 16 5.99 -5.86 0.70
C LEU A 16 5.78 -5.06 1.99
N ASP A 17 6.26 -3.83 2.06
CA ASP A 17 6.02 -2.93 3.19
C ASP A 17 4.51 -2.66 3.34
N GLU A 18 3.86 -2.31 2.23
CA GLU A 18 2.42 -2.08 2.17
C GLU A 18 1.60 -3.34 2.47
N ALA A 19 2.09 -4.51 2.08
CA ALA A 19 1.45 -5.77 2.45
C ALA A 19 1.53 -6.05 3.96
N ASN A 20 2.65 -5.73 4.62
CA ASN A 20 2.77 -5.82 6.07
C ASN A 20 1.90 -4.78 6.79
N LEU A 21 1.83 -3.55 6.27
CA LEU A 21 1.01 -2.49 6.84
C LEU A 21 -0.47 -2.89 6.89
N ALA A 22 -0.95 -3.63 5.89
CA ALA A 22 -2.32 -4.14 5.86
C ALA A 22 -2.68 -5.02 7.08
N PHE A 23 -1.72 -5.77 7.65
CA PHE A 23 -1.93 -6.53 8.89
C PHE A 23 -2.11 -5.61 10.10
N SER A 24 -1.28 -4.56 10.18
CA SER A 24 -1.39 -3.54 11.22
C SER A 24 -2.75 -2.83 11.14
N GLU A 25 -3.16 -2.39 9.96
CA GLU A 25 -4.47 -1.74 9.75
C GLU A 25 -5.64 -2.68 10.04
N THR A 26 -5.51 -3.96 9.71
CA THR A 26 -6.52 -4.99 10.02
C THR A 26 -6.74 -5.14 11.52
N SER A 27 -5.69 -4.97 12.33
CA SER A 27 -5.79 -5.04 13.79
C SER A 27 -6.50 -3.83 14.42
N GLU A 28 -6.55 -2.70 13.73
CA GLU A 28 -7.22 -1.47 14.18
C GLU A 28 -8.71 -1.43 13.81
N ARG A 29 -9.19 -2.40 13.04
CA ARG A 29 -10.58 -2.46 12.60
C ARG A 29 -11.54 -2.65 13.77
N LYS A 30 -12.75 -2.10 13.60
CA LYS A 30 -13.85 -2.15 14.59
C LYS A 30 -14.67 -3.44 14.49
N ASP A 31 -14.52 -4.16 13.38
CA ASP A 31 -15.15 -5.46 13.14
C ASP A 31 -14.20 -6.63 13.48
N THR A 32 -14.70 -7.85 13.38
CA THR A 32 -13.96 -9.05 13.74
C THR A 32 -13.83 -10.01 12.55
N THR A 33 -12.82 -10.87 12.61
CA THR A 33 -12.67 -12.00 11.68
C THR A 33 -13.99 -12.76 11.49
N GLY A 34 -14.37 -13.00 10.24
CA GLY A 34 -15.63 -13.65 9.86
C GLY A 34 -16.87 -12.74 9.79
N ASP A 35 -16.77 -11.45 10.16
CA ASP A 35 -17.82 -10.43 10.01
C ASP A 35 -17.28 -9.12 9.40
N ARG A 36 -16.30 -9.23 8.50
CA ARG A 36 -15.65 -8.07 7.86
C ARG A 36 -16.64 -7.28 7.01
N LYS A 37 -16.66 -5.96 7.19
CA LYS A 37 -17.55 -5.00 6.52
C LYS A 37 -16.80 -3.73 6.12
N ALA A 38 -17.25 -3.04 5.08
CA ALA A 38 -16.62 -1.77 4.66
C ALA A 38 -16.57 -0.75 5.82
N GLU A 39 -17.65 -0.65 6.60
CA GLU A 39 -17.80 0.28 7.73
C GLU A 39 -16.98 -0.13 8.97
N GLY A 40 -16.43 -1.34 8.97
CA GLY A 40 -15.53 -1.81 10.02
C GLY A 40 -14.11 -1.24 9.92
N SER A 41 -13.79 -0.58 8.79
CA SER A 41 -12.50 0.08 8.57
C SER A 41 -12.21 1.15 9.63
N ALA A 42 -10.93 1.27 9.99
CA ALA A 42 -10.43 2.39 10.80
C ALA A 42 -10.26 3.68 9.97
N TRP A 43 -10.40 3.60 8.64
CA TRP A 43 -10.40 4.76 7.76
C TRP A 43 -11.64 5.62 8.00
N GLU A 44 -11.44 6.93 8.02
CA GLU A 44 -12.50 7.92 8.20
C GLU A 44 -12.35 9.02 7.16
N GLU A 45 -13.44 9.71 6.82
CA GLU A 45 -13.47 10.80 5.82
C GLU A 45 -12.40 11.87 6.09
N GLY A 46 -12.11 12.14 7.38
CA GLY A 46 -11.08 13.08 7.81
C GLY A 46 -9.67 12.78 7.27
N ARG A 47 -9.36 11.51 6.97
CA ARG A 47 -8.07 11.08 6.38
C ARG A 47 -7.89 11.53 4.92
N MET A 48 -8.95 11.99 4.26
CA MET A 48 -8.90 12.57 2.90
C MET A 48 -8.45 14.04 2.89
N GLU A 49 -8.44 14.71 4.05
CA GLU A 49 -7.81 16.03 4.29
C GLU A 49 -8.21 17.12 3.27
N GLY A 50 -9.51 17.26 3.00
CA GLY A 50 -10.05 18.34 2.15
C GLY A 50 -10.06 18.05 0.65
N GLU A 51 -9.54 16.91 0.22
CA GLU A 51 -9.68 16.37 -1.14
C GLU A 51 -10.63 15.17 -1.16
N TYR A 52 -11.66 15.24 -0.33
CA TYR A 52 -12.64 14.19 -0.20
C TYR A 52 -13.41 14.00 -1.51
N ASP A 53 -13.34 12.80 -2.06
CA ASP A 53 -14.23 12.28 -3.09
C ASP A 53 -14.92 11.03 -2.52
N GLU A 54 -16.25 11.00 -2.61
CA GLU A 54 -17.04 9.89 -2.05
C GLU A 54 -16.73 8.56 -2.75
N ALA A 55 -16.56 8.57 -4.07
CA ALA A 55 -16.29 7.34 -4.80
C ALA A 55 -14.91 6.78 -4.43
N ASP A 56 -13.91 7.65 -4.31
CA ASP A 56 -12.57 7.26 -3.86
C ASP A 56 -12.59 6.76 -2.40
N TYR A 57 -13.35 7.42 -1.53
CA TYR A 57 -13.51 6.99 -0.15
C TYR A 57 -14.17 5.62 -0.03
N GLN A 58 -15.29 5.38 -0.72
CA GLN A 58 -15.95 4.06 -0.73
C GLN A 58 -15.02 2.98 -1.29
N ARG A 59 -14.26 3.29 -2.35
CA ARG A 59 -13.26 2.39 -2.90
C ARG A 59 -12.16 2.05 -1.90
N ILE A 60 -11.67 3.01 -1.12
CA ILE A 60 -10.72 2.75 -0.03
C ILE A 60 -11.32 1.78 1.00
N LEU A 61 -12.58 1.97 1.41
CA LEU A 61 -13.24 1.08 2.37
C LEU A 61 -13.35 -0.37 1.84
N GLU A 62 -13.67 -0.54 0.56
CA GLU A 62 -13.71 -1.85 -0.09
C GLU A 62 -12.33 -2.51 -0.17
N LEU A 63 -11.30 -1.76 -0.55
CA LEU A 63 -9.91 -2.24 -0.57
C LEU A 63 -9.45 -2.70 0.81
N GLN A 64 -9.73 -1.89 1.84
CA GLN A 64 -9.43 -2.18 3.24
C GLN A 64 -10.18 -3.42 3.76
N MET A 65 -11.42 -3.63 3.33
CA MET A 65 -12.18 -4.84 3.65
C MET A 65 -11.54 -6.09 3.00
N ASN A 66 -11.18 -6.02 1.72
CA ASN A 66 -10.56 -7.14 1.00
C ASN A 66 -9.19 -7.51 1.57
N ALA A 67 -8.39 -6.50 1.94
CA ALA A 67 -7.13 -6.73 2.64
C ALA A 67 -7.34 -7.42 3.98
N ALA A 68 -8.32 -6.98 4.78
CA ALA A 68 -8.62 -7.60 6.06
C ALA A 68 -9.08 -9.06 5.93
N ILE A 69 -9.88 -9.38 4.91
CA ILE A 69 -10.26 -10.77 4.61
C ILE A 69 -9.03 -11.60 4.26
N THR A 70 -8.13 -11.06 3.43
CA THR A 70 -6.89 -11.74 3.06
C THR A 70 -6.00 -11.98 4.27
N CYS A 71 -5.84 -10.99 5.16
CA CYS A 71 -5.09 -11.13 6.40
C CYS A 71 -5.70 -12.18 7.35
N ASP A 72 -7.04 -12.28 7.40
CA ASP A 72 -7.74 -13.28 8.20
C ASP A 72 -7.55 -14.71 7.66
N GLU A 73 -7.59 -14.86 6.34
CA GLU A 73 -7.47 -16.15 5.65
C GLU A 73 -6.01 -16.64 5.59
N HIS A 74 -5.06 -15.70 5.55
CA HIS A 74 -3.63 -15.94 5.34
C HIS A 74 -2.74 -15.21 6.37
N PRO A 75 -2.89 -15.49 7.68
CA PRO A 75 -2.09 -14.84 8.72
C PRO A 75 -0.59 -15.16 8.61
N GLU A 76 -0.21 -16.25 7.93
CA GLU A 76 1.19 -16.59 7.65
C GLU A 76 1.90 -15.54 6.79
N LEU A 77 1.15 -14.78 5.98
CA LEU A 77 1.75 -13.83 5.06
C LEU A 77 2.44 -12.69 5.79
N GLU A 78 2.04 -12.30 7.00
CA GLU A 78 2.71 -11.26 7.79
C GLU A 78 4.21 -11.58 7.99
N GLU A 79 4.52 -12.82 8.39
CA GLU A 79 5.90 -13.24 8.57
C GLU A 79 6.61 -13.48 7.21
N GLU A 80 5.89 -13.99 6.21
CA GLU A 80 6.46 -14.24 4.88
C GLU A 80 6.84 -12.94 4.16
N THR A 81 6.01 -11.91 4.22
CA THR A 81 6.27 -10.61 3.60
C THR A 81 7.42 -9.90 4.28
N ALA A 82 7.51 -9.97 5.62
CA ALA A 82 8.65 -9.44 6.37
C ALA A 82 9.97 -10.13 5.97
N LYS A 83 9.99 -11.47 5.90
CA LYS A 83 11.19 -12.23 5.47
C LYS A 83 11.59 -11.94 4.02
N LEU A 84 10.61 -11.82 3.12
CA LEU A 84 10.88 -11.44 1.74
C LEU A 84 11.49 -10.04 1.67
N PHE A 85 10.99 -9.10 2.47
CA PHE A 85 11.51 -7.74 2.53
C PHE A 85 12.96 -7.71 3.01
N GLU A 86 13.27 -8.41 4.11
CA GLU A 86 14.63 -8.54 4.65
C GLU A 86 15.61 -9.23 3.68
N SER A 87 15.11 -10.05 2.75
CA SER A 87 15.93 -10.74 1.76
C SER A 87 16.37 -9.87 0.58
N ILE A 88 15.81 -8.66 0.44
CA ILE A 88 16.12 -7.77 -0.68
C ILE A 88 17.53 -7.22 -0.55
N THR A 89 18.27 -7.32 -1.64
CA THR A 89 19.62 -6.79 -1.84
C THR A 89 19.64 -5.97 -3.14
N GLU A 90 20.71 -5.20 -3.34
CA GLU A 90 20.93 -4.41 -4.56
C GLU A 90 20.92 -5.25 -5.85
N THR A 91 21.09 -6.57 -5.76
CA THR A 91 21.26 -7.46 -6.92
C THR A 91 20.12 -8.44 -7.18
N ASN A 92 19.16 -8.60 -6.27
CA ASN A 92 18.08 -9.60 -6.40
C ASN A 92 16.67 -8.99 -6.48
N GLY A 93 16.53 -7.66 -6.55
CA GLY A 93 15.22 -7.00 -6.55
C GLY A 93 14.25 -7.52 -7.63
N GLU A 94 14.75 -7.84 -8.83
CA GLU A 94 13.91 -8.41 -9.91
C GLU A 94 13.42 -9.84 -9.62
N GLU A 95 14.26 -10.67 -9.00
CA GLU A 95 13.89 -12.04 -8.60
C GLU A 95 12.82 -12.02 -7.51
N VAL A 96 13.01 -11.19 -6.48
CA VAL A 96 12.05 -11.04 -5.39
C VAL A 96 10.75 -10.43 -5.92
N LEU A 97 10.84 -9.43 -6.81
CA LEU A 97 9.66 -8.85 -7.46
C LEU A 97 8.85 -9.91 -8.19
N ASN A 98 9.49 -10.76 -9.00
CA ASN A 98 8.79 -11.83 -9.71
C ASN A 98 8.13 -12.84 -8.75
N THR A 99 8.73 -13.09 -7.59
CA THR A 99 8.14 -13.93 -6.53
C THR A 99 6.88 -13.28 -5.95
N VAL A 100 6.94 -11.99 -5.62
CA VAL A 100 5.80 -11.22 -5.12
C VAL A 100 4.67 -11.17 -6.15
N LEU A 101 4.99 -10.92 -7.41
CA LEU A 101 4.00 -10.87 -8.50
C LEU A 101 3.31 -12.21 -8.76
N ALA A 102 3.94 -13.33 -8.40
CA ALA A 102 3.36 -14.66 -8.54
C ALA A 102 2.43 -15.04 -7.37
N ASN A 103 2.48 -14.31 -6.25
CA ASN A 103 1.63 -14.55 -5.09
C ASN A 103 0.37 -13.67 -5.14
N ALA A 104 -0.79 -14.27 -5.38
CA ALA A 104 -2.05 -13.55 -5.54
C ALA A 104 -2.48 -12.80 -4.27
N ASP A 105 -2.21 -13.36 -3.09
CA ASP A 105 -2.66 -12.82 -1.82
C ASP A 105 -1.80 -11.62 -1.41
N ILE A 106 -0.47 -11.70 -1.59
CA ILE A 106 0.41 -10.53 -1.44
C ILE A 106 -0.02 -9.42 -2.43
N MET A 107 -0.40 -9.79 -3.65
CA MET A 107 -0.88 -8.82 -4.64
C MET A 107 -2.19 -8.12 -4.23
N VAL A 108 -3.10 -8.80 -3.52
CA VAL A 108 -4.29 -8.17 -2.95
C VAL A 108 -3.91 -7.14 -1.89
N LEU A 109 -3.00 -7.51 -0.98
CA LEU A 109 -2.52 -6.62 0.08
C LEU A 109 -1.80 -5.39 -0.50
N SER A 110 -0.85 -5.60 -1.42
CA SER A 110 -0.15 -4.50 -2.10
C SER A 110 -1.10 -3.62 -2.90
N LYS A 111 -2.06 -4.19 -3.64
CA LYS A 111 -3.06 -3.41 -4.38
C LYS A 111 -3.87 -2.52 -3.44
N SER A 112 -4.33 -3.07 -2.32
CA SER A 112 -5.15 -2.33 -1.35
C SER A 112 -4.46 -1.06 -0.90
N ALA A 113 -3.25 -1.17 -0.37
CA ALA A 113 -2.59 -0.04 0.26
C ALA A 113 -1.93 0.91 -0.76
N VAL A 114 -1.34 0.41 -1.86
CA VAL A 114 -0.82 1.28 -2.95
C VAL A 114 -1.95 2.09 -3.61
N THR A 115 -3.11 1.48 -3.84
CA THR A 115 -4.25 2.19 -4.43
C THR A 115 -4.81 3.20 -3.43
N THR A 116 -4.97 2.81 -2.17
CA THR A 116 -5.38 3.72 -1.08
C THR A 116 -4.47 4.94 -0.99
N PHE A 117 -3.15 4.76 -1.09
CA PHE A 117 -2.18 5.86 -1.10
C PHE A 117 -2.46 6.86 -2.23
N ILE A 118 -2.67 6.38 -3.46
CA ILE A 118 -2.93 7.25 -4.62
C ILE A 118 -4.29 7.93 -4.54
N LEU A 119 -5.31 7.26 -4.02
CA LEU A 119 -6.64 7.86 -3.82
C LEU A 119 -6.59 8.95 -2.75
N ARG A 120 -5.80 8.77 -1.69
CA ARG A 120 -5.57 9.79 -0.66
C ARG A 120 -4.75 10.98 -1.18
N PHE A 121 -3.79 10.69 -2.06
CA PHE A 121 -2.89 11.66 -2.67
C PHE A 121 -3.01 11.61 -4.20
N PRO A 122 -4.06 12.17 -4.81
CA PRO A 122 -4.30 12.07 -6.25
C PRO A 122 -3.24 12.79 -7.10
N THR A 123 -2.41 13.64 -6.50
CA THR A 123 -1.33 14.35 -7.19
C THR A 123 -0.09 14.46 -6.30
N VAL A 124 1.08 14.64 -6.93
CA VAL A 124 2.33 14.99 -6.21
C VAL A 124 2.12 16.20 -5.29
N GLN A 125 1.37 17.21 -5.73
CA GLN A 125 1.13 18.42 -4.94
C GLN A 125 0.29 18.11 -3.68
N SER A 126 -0.70 17.22 -3.80
CA SER A 126 -1.48 16.73 -2.66
C SER A 126 -0.57 16.03 -1.65
N PHE A 127 0.26 15.11 -2.13
CA PHE A 127 1.22 14.39 -1.30
C PHE A 127 2.18 15.33 -0.55
N VAL A 128 2.81 16.26 -1.28
CA VAL A 128 3.77 17.22 -0.72
C VAL A 128 3.10 18.17 0.28
N ASN A 129 1.85 18.57 0.05
CA ASN A 129 1.13 19.51 0.92
C ASN A 129 0.63 18.87 2.23
N LYS A 130 0.16 17.62 2.16
CA LYS A 130 -0.38 16.89 3.31
C LYS A 130 0.74 16.26 4.15
N GLY A 131 1.86 15.89 3.52
CA GLY A 131 2.90 15.06 4.13
C GLY A 131 2.39 13.63 4.34
N HIS A 132 3.28 12.64 4.47
CA HIS A 132 2.91 11.23 4.65
C HIS A 132 2.52 10.94 6.11
N PRO A 133 1.26 10.59 6.45
CA PRO A 133 0.85 10.35 7.84
C PRO A 133 0.99 8.88 8.26
N LEU A 134 1.36 7.99 7.34
CA LEU A 134 1.50 6.55 7.57
C LEU A 134 2.92 6.10 7.99
N VAL A 135 3.86 7.01 8.28
CA VAL A 135 5.19 6.63 8.81
C VAL A 135 5.20 6.72 10.32
N LEU A 136 4.60 5.74 10.99
CA LEU A 136 4.91 5.42 12.39
C LEU A 136 6.04 4.38 12.39
N ALA A 137 7.28 4.88 12.36
CA ALA A 137 8.52 4.23 12.81
C ALA A 137 8.78 2.75 12.40
N MET A 138 9.79 2.51 11.55
CA MET A 138 11.02 1.80 11.96
C MET A 138 12.07 1.57 10.85
N ASP A 139 11.84 1.96 9.59
CA ASP A 139 12.89 1.91 8.55
C ASP A 139 13.24 3.29 7.96
N GLU A 140 14.54 3.60 7.97
CA GLU A 140 15.15 4.86 7.52
C GLU A 140 14.93 5.17 6.02
N TYR A 141 14.46 4.19 5.23
CA TYR A 141 14.26 4.36 3.79
C TYR A 141 13.14 5.37 3.46
N MET A 142 12.06 5.41 4.25
CA MET A 142 10.94 6.34 4.03
C MET A 142 11.14 7.71 4.71
N LEU A 143 12.07 7.80 5.68
CA LEU A 143 12.26 8.99 6.52
C LEU A 143 13.12 10.08 5.88
N GLU A 144 14.01 9.77 4.94
CA GLU A 144 14.92 10.79 4.39
C GLU A 144 14.37 11.55 3.18
N ASN A 145 13.34 11.04 2.50
CA ASN A 145 12.81 11.65 1.27
C ASN A 145 11.28 11.68 1.26
N ALA A 146 10.68 12.66 1.93
CA ALA A 146 9.39 13.21 1.48
C ALA A 146 9.60 13.95 0.14
N ASP A 147 10.14 13.24 -0.86
CA ASP A 147 10.39 13.73 -2.20
C ASP A 147 9.23 13.30 -3.10
N ALA A 148 8.95 14.10 -4.13
CA ALA A 148 7.98 13.80 -5.17
C ALA A 148 8.20 12.41 -5.79
N GLN A 149 9.42 11.88 -5.70
CA GLN A 149 9.77 10.54 -6.17
C GLN A 149 8.94 9.43 -5.52
N ASN A 150 8.69 9.46 -4.20
CA ASN A 150 7.89 8.42 -3.55
C ASN A 150 6.48 8.38 -4.13
N TRP A 151 5.86 9.54 -4.34
CA TRP A 151 4.55 9.58 -5.01
C TRP A 151 4.62 8.98 -6.41
N HIS A 152 5.66 9.30 -7.18
CA HIS A 152 5.86 8.73 -8.50
C HIS A 152 6.03 7.22 -8.47
N ASP A 153 6.70 6.67 -7.45
CA ASP A 153 6.90 5.23 -7.33
C ASP A 153 5.59 4.47 -7.08
N TYR A 154 4.76 4.95 -6.16
CA TYR A 154 3.42 4.38 -5.94
C TYR A 154 2.55 4.52 -7.19
N ASN A 155 2.58 5.70 -7.84
CA ASN A 155 1.77 5.93 -9.02
C ASN A 155 2.22 5.05 -10.20
N ASN A 156 3.53 4.86 -10.39
CA ASN A 156 4.06 3.98 -11.43
C ASN A 156 3.63 2.53 -11.20
N ILE A 157 3.74 2.02 -9.97
CA ILE A 157 3.25 0.67 -9.60
C ILE A 157 1.76 0.53 -9.94
N ALA A 158 0.93 1.48 -9.48
CA ALA A 158 -0.50 1.44 -9.69
C ALA A 158 -0.88 1.51 -11.20
N GLN A 159 -0.18 2.35 -11.98
CA GLN A 159 -0.40 2.50 -13.42
C GLN A 159 0.01 1.26 -14.21
N GLU A 160 1.21 0.72 -13.96
CA GLU A 160 1.71 -0.48 -14.65
C GLU A 160 0.79 -1.70 -14.44
N ARG A 161 0.09 -1.74 -13.31
CA ARG A 161 -0.82 -2.82 -12.94
C ARG A 161 -2.29 -2.53 -13.25
N GLY A 162 -2.61 -1.35 -13.76
CA GLY A 162 -3.99 -0.96 -14.07
C GLY A 162 -4.90 -0.80 -12.84
N TRP A 163 -4.33 -0.62 -11.64
CA TRP A 163 -5.07 -0.64 -10.38
C TRP A 163 -5.93 0.60 -10.12
N LEU A 164 -5.77 1.66 -10.91
CA LEU A 164 -6.51 2.92 -10.77
C LEU A 164 -7.80 2.97 -11.60
N THR A 165 -7.95 2.10 -12.60
CA THR A 165 -9.03 2.15 -13.61
C THR A 165 -10.13 1.10 -13.43
N GLU A 166 -9.98 0.22 -12.45
CA GLU A 166 -10.97 -0.79 -12.05
C GLU A 166 -11.96 -0.22 -11.03
#